data_AF-A0A9E4RU80-F1
#
_entry.id   AF-A0A9E4RU80-F1
#
_cell.length_a   1.000
_cell.length_b   1.000
_cell.length_c   1.000
_cell.angle_alpha   90.00
_cell.angle_beta   90.00
_cell.angle_gamma   90.00
#
_symmetry.space_group_name_H-M   'P 1'
#
loop_
_entity.id
_entity.type
_entity.pdbx_description
1 polymer ?
#
loop_
_entity_poly.entity_id
_entity_poly.type
_entity_poly.pdbx_seq_one_letter_code
_entity_poly.pdbx_strand_id
1 'polypeptide(L)'
;MFTVPDLTKKIRGAETGPASGTSDLAESTAELVLIGGVVGTEDPTGSFVDSIVFRLTPGGKSLRSVDLSTDGASVAYLDDFRAFDIPQGQWSAVWRRGNGPILDHSEIVEIRVSLRNLYPPLETRTAFAIRINPVRGSVLTVRRTTPSKIASIMDLK
;
A
#
# COMPACT_ATOMS: atom_id res chain seq x y z
N MET A 1 -49.70 36.26 39.01
CA MET A 1 -49.96 36.50 37.57
C MET A 1 -49.64 35.20 36.87
N PHE A 2 -50.67 34.45 36.47
CA PHE A 2 -50.54 33.13 35.83
C PHE A 2 -50.72 33.31 34.32
N THR A 3 -49.80 32.76 33.53
CA THR A 3 -49.97 32.59 32.08
C THR A 3 -49.75 31.11 31.74
N VAL A 4 -50.67 30.57 30.93
CA VAL A 4 -50.70 29.21 30.37
C VAL A 4 -50.88 29.36 28.84
N PRO A 5 -50.55 28.34 28.00
CA PRO A 5 -49.30 28.14 27.28
C PRO A 5 -49.42 28.30 25.74
N ASP A 6 -48.30 28.32 24.99
CA ASP A 6 -48.33 28.13 23.53
C ASP A 6 -47.64 26.83 23.10
N LEU A 7 -48.43 25.98 22.45
CA LEU A 7 -48.08 24.73 21.79
C LEU A 7 -47.69 25.03 20.34
N THR A 8 -46.43 25.36 20.09
CA THR A 8 -45.85 25.35 18.74
C THR A 8 -44.59 24.49 18.66
N LYS A 9 -44.75 23.21 19.00
CA LYS A 9 -43.89 22.14 18.51
C LYS A 9 -44.32 21.80 17.07
N LYS A 10 -43.82 22.51 16.05
CA LYS A 10 -43.94 22.06 14.65
C LYS A 10 -42.84 22.60 13.70
N ILE A 11 -41.72 21.86 13.62
CA ILE A 11 -40.91 21.50 12.42
C ILE A 11 -40.55 22.60 11.38
N ARG A 12 -39.27 23.02 11.36
CA ARG A 12 -38.42 23.35 10.18
C ARG A 12 -37.10 23.97 10.69
N GLY A 13 -35.89 23.61 10.28
CA GLY A 13 -35.36 22.65 9.33
C GLY A 13 -33.89 22.36 9.71
N ALA A 14 -33.40 21.21 9.29
CA ALA A 14 -32.08 20.67 9.60
C ALA A 14 -30.97 21.41 8.88
N GLU A 15 -29.93 21.88 9.60
CA GLU A 15 -28.57 22.09 9.05
C GLU A 15 -27.52 21.98 10.18
N THR A 16 -27.06 20.76 10.44
CA THR A 16 -25.63 20.40 10.61
C THR A 16 -25.58 18.87 10.71
N GLY A 17 -25.55 18.22 9.56
CA GLY A 17 -25.22 16.79 9.46
C GLY A 17 -23.73 16.53 9.72
N PRO A 18 -23.33 15.27 9.95
CA PRO A 18 -22.01 14.91 10.46
C PRO A 18 -20.91 15.11 9.39
N ALA A 19 -20.02 16.08 9.60
CA ALA A 19 -18.80 16.23 8.81
C ALA A 19 -17.69 15.28 9.30
N SER A 20 -17.93 13.96 9.27
CA SER A 20 -16.88 12.93 9.47
C SER A 20 -17.22 11.56 8.85
N GLY A 21 -18.31 11.42 8.08
CA GLY A 21 -18.71 10.11 7.53
C GLY A 21 -18.34 9.84 6.07
N THR A 22 -17.99 10.87 5.29
CA THR A 22 -17.80 10.75 3.83
C THR A 22 -16.34 10.75 3.40
N SER A 23 -15.43 11.25 4.23
CA SER A 23 -13.98 11.22 3.95
C SER A 23 -13.44 9.80 4.08
N ASP A 24 -13.79 9.12 5.18
CA ASP A 24 -13.32 7.76 5.48
C ASP A 24 -13.82 6.72 4.46
N LEU A 25 -15.03 6.91 3.93
CA LEU A 25 -15.57 6.05 2.88
C LEU A 25 -14.95 6.34 1.49
N ALA A 26 -14.51 7.58 1.26
CA ALA A 26 -13.93 8.02 -0.01
C ALA A 26 -12.47 7.59 -0.19
N GLU A 27 -11.70 7.47 0.89
CA GLU A 27 -10.35 6.89 0.86
C GLU A 27 -10.37 5.37 0.63
N SER A 28 -11.45 4.70 1.06
CA SER A 28 -11.61 3.25 0.98
C SER A 28 -11.80 2.67 -0.44
N THR A 29 -11.98 3.49 -1.49
CA THR A 29 -12.22 2.98 -2.86
C THR A 29 -11.01 3.03 -3.78
N ALA A 30 -9.94 3.76 -3.41
CA ALA A 30 -8.73 3.88 -4.23
C ALA A 30 -7.76 2.73 -3.93
N GLU A 31 -7.91 1.61 -4.65
CA GLU A 31 -7.15 0.39 -4.41
C GLU A 31 -5.92 0.29 -5.32
N LEU A 32 -4.83 -0.29 -4.81
CA LEU A 32 -3.69 -0.76 -5.61
C LEU A 32 -3.82 -2.25 -5.87
N VAL A 33 -3.56 -2.67 -7.11
CA VAL A 33 -3.57 -4.07 -7.52
C VAL A 33 -2.21 -4.46 -8.04
N LEU A 34 -1.75 -5.62 -7.59
CA LEU A 34 -0.54 -6.26 -8.09
C LEU A 34 -0.76 -6.80 -9.51
N ILE A 35 0.17 -6.51 -10.43
CA ILE A 35 0.17 -7.08 -11.77
C ILE A 35 1.42 -7.90 -12.03
N GLY A 36 1.24 -9.09 -12.60
CA GLY A 36 2.33 -10.03 -12.88
C GLY A 36 2.92 -10.68 -11.63
N GLY A 37 4.16 -11.15 -11.75
CA GLY A 37 4.90 -11.81 -10.68
C GLY A 37 5.57 -10.83 -9.71
N VAL A 38 6.01 -11.38 -8.57
CA VAL A 38 6.92 -10.70 -7.66
C VAL A 38 8.27 -11.39 -7.80
N VAL A 39 9.29 -10.63 -8.19
CA VAL A 39 10.60 -11.17 -8.50
C VAL A 39 11.58 -10.77 -7.40
N GLY A 40 12.29 -11.74 -6.85
CA GLY A 40 13.42 -11.54 -5.96
C GLY A 40 14.74 -11.66 -6.69
N THR A 41 15.77 -10.97 -6.20
CA THR A 41 17.17 -11.19 -6.59
C THR A 41 17.99 -11.58 -5.37
N GLU A 42 18.98 -12.45 -5.56
CA GLU A 42 19.88 -12.83 -4.48
C GLU A 42 20.87 -11.72 -4.13
N ASP A 43 21.47 -11.83 -2.95
CA ASP A 43 22.61 -11.01 -2.56
C ASP A 43 23.88 -11.42 -3.32
N PRO A 44 24.93 -10.58 -3.36
CA PRO A 44 26.16 -10.89 -4.11
C PRO A 44 26.85 -12.20 -3.72
N THR A 45 26.56 -12.77 -2.55
CA THR A 45 27.09 -14.07 -2.09
C THR A 45 26.17 -15.25 -2.43
N GLY A 46 24.94 -15.00 -2.88
CA GLY A 46 23.97 -16.04 -3.28
C GLY A 46 23.29 -16.78 -2.12
N SER A 47 23.21 -16.15 -0.95
CA SER A 47 22.77 -16.78 0.30
C SER A 47 21.35 -16.40 0.70
N PHE A 48 20.91 -15.18 0.38
CA PHE A 48 19.59 -14.66 0.79
C PHE A 48 18.99 -13.70 -0.26
N VAL A 49 17.74 -13.31 -0.07
CA VAL A 49 17.06 -12.34 -0.94
C VAL A 49 17.53 -10.92 -0.63
N ASP A 50 18.13 -10.24 -1.61
CA ASP A 50 18.65 -8.87 -1.50
C ASP A 50 17.63 -7.81 -1.91
N SER A 51 16.85 -8.07 -2.96
CA SER A 51 15.84 -7.13 -3.43
C SER A 51 14.61 -7.81 -3.99
N ILE A 52 13.49 -7.10 -3.95
CA ILE A 52 12.20 -7.53 -4.47
C ILE A 52 11.68 -6.47 -5.42
N VAL A 53 11.15 -6.91 -6.56
CA VAL A 53 10.57 -6.07 -7.60
C VAL A 53 9.19 -6.58 -7.95
N PHE A 54 8.21 -5.67 -8.03
CA PHE A 54 6.86 -5.99 -8.47
C PHE A 54 6.18 -4.75 -9.06
N ARG A 55 5.04 -4.95 -9.73
CA ARG A 55 4.33 -3.87 -10.43
C ARG A 55 2.94 -3.69 -9.89
N LEU A 56 2.53 -2.43 -9.80
CA LEU A 56 1.23 -2.01 -9.31
C LEU A 56 0.49 -1.18 -10.37
N THR A 57 -0.83 -1.26 -10.33
CA THR A 57 -1.76 -0.41 -11.08
C THR A 57 -2.97 -0.12 -10.19
N PRO A 58 -3.75 0.96 -10.43
CA PRO A 58 -4.99 1.15 -9.70
C PRO A 58 -5.98 0.03 -9.98
N GLY A 59 -6.73 -0.39 -8.98
CA GLY A 59 -7.76 -1.41 -9.12
C GLY A 59 -8.84 -0.96 -10.11
N GLY A 60 -9.19 -1.81 -11.08
CA GLY A 60 -10.09 -1.44 -12.19
C GLY A 60 -11.53 -1.05 -11.80
N LYS A 61 -11.91 -1.22 -10.52
CA LYS A 61 -13.18 -0.73 -9.96
C LYS A 61 -13.04 0.59 -9.21
N SER A 62 -11.81 1.01 -8.90
CA SER A 62 -11.56 2.34 -8.36
C SER A 62 -11.89 3.36 -9.44
N LEU A 63 -12.67 4.39 -9.09
CA LEU A 63 -12.87 5.59 -9.90
C LEU A 63 -11.92 6.71 -9.50
N ARG A 64 -10.95 6.40 -8.62
CA ARG A 64 -10.06 7.36 -7.97
C ARG A 64 -8.62 6.95 -8.17
N SER A 65 -7.78 7.96 -8.36
CA SER A 65 -6.33 7.81 -8.44
C SER A 65 -5.73 7.53 -7.08
N VAL A 66 -4.62 6.78 -7.06
CA VAL A 66 -3.86 6.48 -5.84
C VAL A 66 -2.68 7.44 -5.76
N ASP A 67 -2.50 8.11 -4.62
CA ASP A 67 -1.31 8.95 -4.40
C ASP A 67 -0.18 8.08 -3.83
N LEU A 68 0.81 7.77 -4.67
CA LEU A 68 1.99 6.99 -4.33
C LEU A 68 3.26 7.86 -4.33
N SER A 69 3.11 9.15 -4.02
CA SER A 69 4.25 10.05 -3.82
C SER A 69 5.22 9.46 -2.79
N THR A 70 6.46 9.20 -3.19
CA THR A 70 7.46 8.54 -2.33
C THR A 70 7.81 9.37 -1.08
N ASP A 71 7.58 10.68 -1.13
CA ASP A 71 7.82 11.60 -0.01
C ASP A 71 6.79 11.45 1.13
N GLY A 72 5.64 10.82 0.86
CA GLY A 72 4.60 10.59 1.87
C GLY A 72 4.14 9.14 2.01
N ALA A 73 4.27 8.33 0.96
CA ALA A 73 3.95 6.91 1.02
C ALA A 73 5.00 6.16 1.86
N SER A 74 4.58 5.08 2.51
CA SER A 74 5.48 4.20 3.25
C SER A 74 5.41 2.76 2.77
N VAL A 75 6.51 2.04 2.90
CA VAL A 75 6.62 0.61 2.63
C VAL A 75 7.10 -0.06 3.90
N ALA A 76 6.47 -1.18 4.27
CA ALA A 76 6.85 -1.96 5.44
C ALA A 76 7.10 -3.42 5.06
N TYR A 77 8.07 -4.03 5.75
CA TYR A 77 8.33 -5.46 5.71
C TYR A 77 7.71 -6.15 6.91
N LEU A 78 7.14 -7.33 6.71
CA LEU A 78 6.58 -8.17 7.76
C LEU A 78 6.95 -9.65 7.52
N ASP A 79 7.32 -10.36 8.56
CA ASP A 79 7.38 -11.82 8.63
C ASP A 79 6.79 -12.31 9.96
N ASP A 80 6.93 -13.59 10.30
CA ASP A 80 6.41 -14.16 11.54
C ASP A 80 7.03 -13.56 12.81
N PHE A 81 8.20 -12.92 12.70
CA PHE A 81 9.01 -12.48 13.84
C PHE A 81 9.18 -10.96 13.91
N ARG A 82 8.97 -10.26 12.80
CA ARG A 82 9.38 -8.86 12.64
C ARG A 82 8.38 -8.09 11.78
N ALA A 83 8.17 -6.83 12.15
CA ALA A 83 7.48 -5.86 11.32
C ALA A 83 8.17 -4.50 11.49
N PHE A 84 8.57 -3.87 10.39
CA PHE A 84 9.21 -2.56 10.42
C PHE A 84 9.02 -1.82 9.09
N ASP A 85 9.08 -0.49 9.15
CA ASP A 85 9.05 0.36 7.98
C ASP A 85 10.41 0.30 7.25
N ILE A 86 10.37 0.07 5.94
CA ILE A 86 11.54 0.15 5.08
C ILE A 86 11.96 1.62 4.99
N PRO A 87 13.20 1.98 5.38
CA PRO A 87 13.69 3.34 5.31
C PRO A 87 13.56 3.96 3.91
N GLN A 88 13.30 5.26 3.87
CA GLN A 88 13.37 6.04 2.64
C GLN A 88 14.74 5.84 1.96
N GLY A 89 14.72 5.67 0.63
CA GLY A 89 15.92 5.33 -0.17
C GLY A 89 16.27 3.84 -0.23
N GLN A 90 15.67 2.97 0.60
CA GLN A 90 15.75 1.52 0.44
C GLN A 90 14.61 0.94 -0.40
N TRP A 91 13.71 1.77 -0.88
CA TRP A 91 12.73 1.40 -1.87
C TRP A 91 12.54 2.55 -2.87
N SER A 92 11.99 2.24 -4.03
CA SER A 92 11.69 3.24 -5.07
C SER A 92 10.49 2.84 -5.91
N ALA A 93 9.90 3.86 -6.55
CA ALA A 93 8.81 3.73 -7.50
C ALA A 93 9.27 4.22 -8.88
N VAL A 94 9.21 3.36 -9.89
CA VAL A 94 9.60 3.66 -11.26
C VAL A 94 8.41 3.52 -12.19
N TRP A 95 8.02 4.61 -12.83
CA TRP A 95 6.91 4.63 -13.77
C TRP A 95 7.24 3.83 -15.03
N ARG A 96 6.49 2.76 -15.27
CA ARG A 96 6.59 1.93 -16.49
C ARG A 96 5.60 2.37 -17.55
N ARG A 97 4.50 2.99 -17.13
CA ARG A 97 3.52 3.68 -17.98
C ARG A 97 2.87 4.78 -17.15
N GLY A 98 2.82 5.99 -17.67
CA GLY A 98 2.37 7.15 -16.90
C GLY A 98 3.52 7.97 -16.33
N ASN A 99 3.21 8.97 -15.51
CA ASN A 99 4.19 9.78 -14.78
C ASN A 99 3.54 10.52 -13.58
N GLY A 100 4.38 10.96 -12.65
CA GLY A 100 3.97 11.84 -11.54
C GLY A 100 3.87 11.12 -10.20
N PRO A 101 3.28 11.72 -9.18
CA PRO A 101 3.05 11.07 -7.88
C PRO A 101 1.69 10.35 -7.79
N ILE A 102 0.77 10.69 -8.68
CA ILE A 102 -0.62 10.21 -8.68
C ILE A 102 -0.74 9.13 -9.75
N LEU A 103 -1.17 7.94 -9.33
CA LEU A 103 -1.37 6.77 -10.17
C LEU A 103 -2.81 6.74 -10.67
N ASP A 104 -2.97 7.08 -11.95
CA ASP A 104 -4.23 7.12 -12.67
C ASP A 104 -4.56 5.79 -13.36
N HIS A 105 -5.79 5.70 -13.87
CA HIS A 105 -6.27 4.53 -14.57
C HIS A 105 -5.34 4.17 -15.73
N SER A 106 -5.08 2.87 -15.90
CA SER A 106 -4.19 2.30 -16.92
C SER A 106 -2.69 2.57 -16.76
N GLU A 107 -2.28 3.31 -15.74
CA GLU A 107 -0.86 3.54 -15.42
C GLU A 107 -0.25 2.37 -14.63
N ILE A 108 1.07 2.24 -14.73
CA ILE A 108 1.82 1.15 -14.12
C ILE A 108 3.08 1.71 -13.48
N VAL A 109 3.25 1.40 -12.20
CA VAL A 109 4.45 1.71 -11.44
C VAL A 109 5.13 0.41 -11.01
N GLU A 110 6.44 0.35 -11.14
CA GLU A 110 7.27 -0.73 -10.62
C GLU A 110 7.87 -0.31 -9.29
N ILE A 111 7.64 -1.13 -8.27
CA ILE A 111 8.19 -0.95 -6.93
C ILE A 111 9.39 -1.85 -6.79
N ARG A 112 10.51 -1.26 -6.36
CA ARG A 112 11.71 -1.99 -5.96
C ARG A 112 11.93 -1.77 -4.47
N VAL A 113 12.16 -2.84 -3.73
CA VAL A 113 12.47 -2.83 -2.30
C VAL A 113 13.80 -3.54 -2.08
N SER A 114 14.74 -2.91 -1.40
CA SER A 114 15.98 -3.53 -0.94
C SER A 114 15.77 -4.11 0.45
N LEU A 115 16.13 -5.38 0.62
CA LEU A 115 16.11 -6.13 1.86
C LEU A 115 17.53 -6.47 2.34
N ARG A 116 18.57 -5.93 1.70
CA ARG A 116 19.99 -6.20 2.01
C ARG A 116 20.33 -6.06 3.49
N ASN A 117 19.71 -5.12 4.18
CA ASN A 117 19.99 -4.80 5.59
C ASN A 117 19.03 -5.49 6.57
N LEU A 118 18.25 -6.44 6.10
CA LEU A 118 17.37 -7.24 6.94
C LEU A 118 18.21 -8.12 7.87
N TYR A 119 17.96 -8.06 9.17
CA TYR A 119 18.66 -8.89 10.16
C TYR A 119 17.68 -9.65 11.06
N PRO A 120 17.70 -11.00 11.08
CA PRO A 120 18.46 -11.88 10.18
C PRO A 120 18.03 -11.74 8.69
N PRO A 121 18.89 -12.09 7.71
CA PRO A 121 18.54 -11.99 6.29
C PRO A 121 17.32 -12.81 5.89
N LEU A 122 16.72 -12.50 4.73
CA LEU A 122 15.56 -13.24 4.22
C LEU A 122 16.03 -14.51 3.49
N GLU A 123 16.02 -15.62 4.23
CA GLU A 123 16.47 -16.93 3.76
C GLU A 123 15.37 -17.72 3.03
N THR A 124 15.67 -18.96 2.67
CA THR A 124 14.74 -19.88 2.00
C THR A 124 13.51 -20.22 2.84
N ARG A 125 12.41 -20.64 2.20
CA ARG A 125 11.17 -21.16 2.84
C ARG A 125 10.56 -20.24 3.90
N THR A 126 10.76 -18.94 3.78
CA THR A 126 10.26 -17.94 4.74
C THR A 126 9.06 -17.22 4.13
N ALA A 127 7.93 -17.25 4.84
CA ALA A 127 6.77 -16.44 4.51
C ALA A 127 6.99 -15.00 4.97
N PHE A 128 6.65 -14.04 4.12
CA PHE A 128 6.79 -12.62 4.42
C PHE A 128 5.75 -11.81 3.65
N ALA A 129 5.66 -10.53 3.97
CA ALA A 129 4.83 -9.57 3.27
C ALA A 129 5.55 -8.23 3.08
N ILE A 130 5.27 -7.59 1.95
CA ILE A 130 5.54 -6.17 1.72
C ILE A 130 4.21 -5.44 1.78
N ARG A 131 4.09 -4.48 2.68
CA ARG A 131 2.91 -3.62 2.83
C ARG A 131 3.23 -2.25 2.25
N ILE A 132 2.36 -1.76 1.38
CA ILE A 132 2.46 -0.44 0.75
C ILE A 132 1.33 0.40 1.32
N ASN A 133 1.68 1.51 1.96
CA ASN A 133 0.75 2.50 2.48
C ASN A 133 0.85 3.77 1.63
N PRO A 134 -0.04 3.96 0.64
CA PRO A 134 -0.05 5.18 -0.15
C PRO A 134 -0.43 6.40 0.70
N VAL A 135 -0.12 7.61 0.22
CA VAL A 135 -0.56 8.86 0.86
C VAL A 135 -2.09 8.95 0.82
N ARG A 136 -2.68 8.52 -0.30
CA ARG A 136 -4.12 8.40 -0.48
C ARG A 136 -4.46 7.09 -1.16
N GLY A 137 -5.31 6.31 -0.51
CA GLY A 137 -5.84 5.05 -1.01
C GLY A 137 -5.69 3.93 0.01
N SER A 138 -6.11 2.75 -0.38
CA SER A 138 -6.10 1.57 0.47
C SER A 138 -4.69 0.96 0.55
N VAL A 139 -4.34 0.52 1.76
CA VAL A 139 -3.12 -0.25 2.00
C VAL A 139 -3.13 -1.53 1.18
N LEU A 140 -2.07 -1.78 0.42
CA LEU A 140 -1.84 -3.05 -0.27
C LEU A 140 -0.88 -3.91 0.55
N THR A 141 -1.18 -5.20 0.70
CA THR A 141 -0.27 -6.19 1.30
C THR A 141 0.06 -7.29 0.30
N VAL A 142 1.32 -7.37 -0.11
CA VAL A 142 1.85 -8.39 -1.02
C VAL A 142 2.51 -9.49 -0.19
N ARG A 143 1.81 -10.62 -0.02
CA ARG A 143 2.32 -11.79 0.72
C ARG A 143 3.03 -12.76 -0.21
N ARG A 144 4.18 -13.28 0.20
CA ARG A 144 5.00 -14.22 -0.57
C ARG A 144 5.77 -15.18 0.33
N THR A 145 6.26 -16.25 -0.26
CA THR A 145 7.16 -17.21 0.37
C THR A 145 8.42 -17.36 -0.48
N THR A 146 9.58 -17.33 0.16
CA THR A 146 10.84 -17.61 -0.55
C THR A 146 10.95 -19.08 -0.94
N PRO A 147 11.61 -19.39 -2.08
CA PRO A 147 11.77 -20.77 -2.55
C PRO A 147 12.65 -21.60 -1.61
N SER A 148 12.75 -22.90 -1.87
CA SER A 148 13.63 -23.83 -1.14
C SER A 148 15.12 -23.64 -1.43
N LYS A 149 15.46 -22.83 -2.43
CA LYS A 149 16.82 -22.49 -2.83
C LYS A 149 16.83 -21.06 -3.36
N ILE A 150 17.74 -20.23 -2.85
CA ILE A 150 17.97 -18.89 -3.38
C ILE A 150 18.69 -18.99 -4.73
N ALA A 151 18.23 -18.20 -5.70
CA ALA A 151 18.79 -18.15 -7.05
C ALA A 151 18.95 -16.69 -7.48
N SER A 152 19.85 -16.45 -8.44
CA SER A 152 20.16 -15.11 -8.94
C SER A 152 18.93 -14.24 -9.25
N ILE A 153 17.95 -14.85 -9.92
CA ILE A 153 16.62 -14.28 -10.14
C ILE A 153 15.62 -15.36 -9.79
N MET A 154 14.61 -15.02 -8.98
CA MET A 154 13.61 -15.97 -8.51
C MET A 154 12.22 -15.38 -8.47
N ASP A 155 11.22 -16.16 -8.91
CA ASP A 155 9.82 -15.82 -8.66
C ASP A 155 9.45 -16.14 -7.22
N LEU A 156 8.86 -15.17 -6.55
CA LEU A 156 8.32 -15.30 -5.21
C LEU A 156 6.83 -15.58 -5.33
N LYS A 157 6.38 -16.68 -4.70
CA LYS A 157 5.00 -17.19 -4.79
C LYS A 157 4.20 -16.90 -3.53
#